data_AF-A0A6P0TBZ9-F1
#
_entry.id   AF-A0A6P0TBZ9-F1
#
_cell.length_a   1.000
_cell.length_b   1.000
_cell.length_c   1.000
_cell.angle_alpha   90.00
_cell.angle_beta   90.00
_cell.angle_gamma   90.00
#
_symmetry.space_group_name_H-M   'P 1'
#
loop_
_entity.id
_entity.type
_entity.pdbx_description
1 polymer ?
#
loop_
_entity_poly.entity_id
_entity_poly.type
_entity_poly.pdbx_seq_one_letter_code
_entity_poly.pdbx_strand_id
1 'polypeptide(L)' 'MKLYELGKLSSGAAAQLAGIERVVFLSKLRDYGINTFRLTEAELTEDLGNA' A
#
# COMPACT_ATOMS: atom_id res chain seq x y z
N MET A 1 -3.25 7.99 -2.08
CA MET A 1 -2.56 6.97 -2.91
C MET A 1 -1.16 7.37 -3.37
N LYS A 2 -0.88 8.65 -3.65
CA LYS A 2 0.44 9.10 -4.12
C LYS A 2 1.60 8.81 -3.16
N LEU A 3 1.38 8.83 -1.84
CA LEU A 3 2.40 8.46 -0.85
C LEU A 3 2.78 6.97 -0.91
N TYR A 4 1.81 6.10 -1.16
CA TYR A 4 2.05 4.67 -1.41
C TYR A 4 2.80 4.46 -2.73
N GLU A 5 2.36 5.13 -3.81
CA GLU A 5 2.99 5.05 -5.13
C GLU A 5 4.47 5.50 -5.10
N LEU A 6 4.79 6.49 -4.27
CA LEU A 6 6.15 6.98 -4.06
C LEU A 6 6.98 6.15 -3.06
N GLY A 7 6.43 5.04 -2.54
CA GLY A 7 7.09 4.19 -1.53
C GLY A 7 7.33 4.89 -0.20
N LYS A 8 6.57 5.95 0.12
CA LYS A 8 6.68 6.73 1.36
C LYS A 8 5.83 6.17 2.49
N LEU A 9 4.80 5.40 2.15
CA LEU A 9 3.94 4.67 3.09
C LEU A 9 3.73 3.25 2.58
N SER A 10 3.74 2.28 3.47
CA SER A 10 3.25 0.94 3.17
C SER A 10 1.75 0.96 2.85
N SER A 11 1.25 -0.08 2.18
CA SER A 11 -0.18 -0.25 1.90
C SER A 11 -1.01 -0.34 3.18
N GLY A 12 -0.46 -0.86 4.28
CA GLY A 12 -1.10 -0.83 5.59
C GLY A 12 -1.25 0.59 6.14
N ALA A 13 -0.16 1.36 6.20
CA ALA A 13 -0.20 2.74 6.68
C ALA A 13 -1.04 3.65 5.78
N ALA A 14 -0.97 3.46 4.46
CA ALA A 14 -1.77 4.20 3.51
C ALA A 14 -3.27 3.86 3.58
N ALA A 15 -3.62 2.61 3.89
CA ALA A 15 -4.99 2.18 4.13
C ALA A 15 -5.55 2.78 5.43
N GLN A 16 -4.76 2.76 6.51
CA GLN A 16 -5.11 3.39 7.78
C GLN A 16 -5.34 4.89 7.62
N LEU A 17 -4.45 5.58 6.90
CA LEU A 17 -4.59 7.00 6.58
C LEU A 17 -5.85 7.28 5.74
N ALA A 18 -6.21 6.36 4.85
CA ALA A 18 -7.42 6.44 4.04
C ALA A 18 -8.69 6.00 4.78
N GLY A 19 -8.58 5.52 6.04
CA GLY A 19 -9.71 5.05 6.84
C GLY A 19 -10.43 3.82 6.26
N ILE A 20 -9.71 2.98 5.52
CA ILE A 20 -10.25 1.78 4.87
C ILE A 20 -9.38 0.56 5.14
N GLU A 21 -9.96 -0.63 4.99
CA GLU A 21 -9.23 -1.89 5.10
C GLU A 21 -8.13 -2.00 4.05
N ARG A 22 -7.00 -2.64 4.40
CA ARG A 22 -5.83 -2.80 3.51
C ARG A 22 -6.19 -3.49 2.19
N VAL A 23 -7.01 -4.53 2.24
CA VAL A 23 -7.47 -5.24 1.03
C VAL A 23 -8.29 -4.31 0.13
N VAL A 24 -9.15 -3.47 0.72
CA VAL A 24 -9.95 -2.49 -0.01
C VAL A 24 -9.05 -1.42 -0.62
N PHE A 25 -8.06 -0.92 0.12
CA PHE A 25 -7.06 0.02 -0.39
C PHE A 25 -6.34 -0.54 -1.62
N LEU A 26 -5.83 -1.78 -1.53
CA LEU A 26 -5.13 -2.45 -2.63
C LEU A 26 -6.04 -2.63 -3.86
N SER A 27 -7.31 -2.98 -3.66
CA SER A 27 -8.28 -3.11 -4.76
C SER A 27 -8.54 -1.78 -5.49
N LYS A 28 -8.54 -0.66 -4.75
CA LYS A 28 -8.77 0.67 -5.30
C LYS A 28 -7.58 1.20 -6.08
N LEU A 29 -6.36 0.72 -5.86
CA LEU A 29 -5.16 1.18 -6.61
C LEU A 29 -5.35 1.10 -8.13
N ARG A 30 -6.06 0.07 -8.59
CA ARG A 30 -6.41 -0.11 -10.02
C ARG A 30 -7.22 1.07 -10.57
N ASP A 31 -8.15 1.60 -9.78
CA ASP A 31 -9.02 2.70 -10.19
C ASP A 31 -8.23 4.01 -10.39
N TYR A 32 -7.03 4.09 -9.80
CA TYR A 32 -6.12 5.22 -9.94
C TYR A 32 -4.96 4.94 -10.92
N GLY A 33 -5.01 3.82 -11.66
CA GLY A 33 -3.96 3.43 -12.61
C GLY A 33 -2.64 3.03 -11.95
N ILE A 34 -2.62 2.80 -10.63
CA ILE A 34 -1.43 2.41 -9.89
C ILE A 34 -1.28 0.90 -9.98
N ASN A 35 -0.15 0.46 -10.52
CA ASN A 35 0.12 -0.96 -10.71
C ASN A 35 0.38 -1.64 -9.35
N THR A 36 -0.54 -2.51 -8.93
CA THR A 36 -0.55 -3.19 -7.63
C THR A 36 0.61 -4.16 -7.43
N PHE A 37 1.24 -4.63 -8.51
CA PHE A 37 2.30 -5.63 -8.47
C PHE A 37 3.69 -5.06 -8.15
N ARG A 38 3.83 -3.74 -8.05
CA ARG A 38 5.07 -3.12 -7.59
C ARG A 38 5.09 -3.18 -6.06
N LEU A 39 5.08 -4.40 -5.52
CA LEU A 39 5.42 -4.65 -4.12
C LEU A 39 6.85 -4.16 -3.96
N THR A 40 7.03 -2.96 -3.43
CA THR A 40 8.37 -2.43 -3.22
C THR A 40 9.06 -3.33 -2.18
N GLU A 41 10.35 -3.64 -2.34
CA GLU A 41 11.11 -4.44 -1.34
C GLU A 41 10.95 -3.91 0.10
N ALA A 42 10.73 -2.60 0.24
CA ALA A 42 10.42 -1.93 1.49
C ALA A 42 9.12 -2.45 2.15
N GLU A 43 8.05 -2.66 1.38
CA GLU A 43 6.79 -3.19 1.91
C GLU A 43 6.92 -4.63 2.39
N LEU A 44 7.64 -5.47 1.64
CA LEU A 44 7.86 -6.86 2.03
C LEU A 44 8.66 -6.92 3.34
N THR A 45 9.62 -6.00 3.51
CA THR A 45 10.44 -5.91 4.72
C THR A 45 9.63 -5.42 5.93
N GLU A 46 8.75 -4.43 5.76
CA GLU A 46 7.86 -3.97 6.84
C GLU A 46 6.80 -5.02 7.22
N ASP A 47 6.23 -5.74 6.25
CA ASP A 47 5.26 -6.81 6.54
C ASP A 47 5.91 -7.99 7.27
N LEU A 48 7.17 -8.31 6.98
CA LEU A 48 7.93 -9.34 7.69
C LEU A 48 8.29 -8.95 9.13
N GLY A 49 8.40 -7.64 9.42
CA GLY A 49 8.74 -7.13 10.75
C GLY A 49 7.54 -6.95 11.70
N ASN A 50 6.32 -6.95 11.18
CA ASN A 50 5.07 -6.80 11.94
C ASN A 50 4.36 -8.14 12.24
N ALA A 51 5.01 -9.29 12.04
CA ALA A 51 4.50 -10.63 12.29
C ALA A 51 4.83 -11.18 13.70
#